data_AF-A0A383AHX6-F1
#
_entry.id   AF-A0A383AHX6-F1
#
_cell.length_a   1.000
_cell.length_b   1.000
_cell.length_c   1.000
_cell.angle_alpha   90.00
_cell.angle_beta   90.00
_cell.angle_gamma   90.00
#
_symmetry.space_group_name_H-M   'P 1'
#
loop_
_entity.id
_entity.type
_entity.pdbx_description
1 polymer ?
#
loop_
_entity_poly.entity_id
_entity_poly.type
_entity_poly.pdbx_seq_one_letter_code
_entity_poly.pdbx_strand_id
1 'polypeptide(L)'
;MNPLTSIKGTITLGFVLALVAALVLPSIGRFNIPELTVWLHVISGITWVGLLYYFNFVQVPAMGEALADEGGPGPAAIGKYIAPRALLWF
;
A
#
# COMPACT_ATOMS: atom_id res chain seq x y z
N MET A 1 8.84 -22.42 17.07
CA MET A 1 9.17 -21.02 17.45
C MET A 1 7.86 -20.30 17.75
N ASN A 2 7.84 -19.39 18.73
CA ASN A 2 6.63 -18.63 19.06
C ASN A 2 6.28 -17.68 17.90
N PRO A 3 5.08 -17.77 17.28
CA PRO A 3 4.70 -16.92 16.15
C PRO A 3 4.54 -15.44 16.51
N LEU A 4 4.34 -15.10 17.80
CA LEU A 4 4.15 -13.73 18.27
C LEU A 4 5.45 -12.92 18.34
N THR A 5 6.62 -13.58 18.29
CA THR A 5 7.92 -12.90 18.38
C THR A 5 8.44 -12.44 17.02
N SER A 6 7.68 -12.59 15.94
CA SER A 6 8.04 -12.16 14.58
C SER A 6 6.85 -11.46 13.91
N ILE A 7 7.10 -10.33 13.25
CA ILE A 7 6.06 -9.55 12.54
C ILE A 7 5.32 -10.44 11.53
N LYS A 8 6.05 -11.25 10.75
CA LYS A 8 5.45 -12.16 9.77
C LYS A 8 4.57 -13.22 10.46
N GLY A 9 5.05 -13.77 11.58
CA GLY A 9 4.31 -14.76 12.36
C GLY A 9 3.02 -14.20 12.97
N THR A 10 3.08 -12.99 13.51
CA THR A 10 1.90 -12.29 14.07
C THR A 10 0.86 -11.98 12.99
N ILE A 11 1.30 -11.50 11.81
CA ILE A 11 0.39 -11.23 10.68
C ILE A 11 -0.28 -12.53 10.22
N THR A 12 0.51 -13.59 9.96
CA THR A 12 -0.04 -14.88 9.53
C THR A 12 -1.02 -15.44 10.55
N LEU A 13 -0.70 -15.37 11.85
CA LEU A 13 -1.58 -15.82 12.92
C LEU A 13 -2.90 -15.03 12.94
N GLY A 14 -2.86 -13.72 12.73
CA GLY A 14 -4.05 -12.88 12.66
C GLY A 14 -5.01 -13.31 11.55
N PHE A 15 -4.50 -13.54 10.33
CA PHE A 15 -5.32 -14.03 9.22
C PHE A 15 -5.90 -15.43 9.47
N VAL A 16 -5.10 -16.35 10.03
CA VAL A 16 -5.57 -17.70 10.36
C VAL A 16 -6.69 -17.64 11.40
N LEU A 17 -6.51 -16.87 12.48
CA LEU A 17 -7.53 -16.71 13.51
C LEU A 17 -8.80 -16.05 12.99
N ALA A 18 -8.68 -15.04 12.12
CA ALA A 18 -9.83 -14.39 11.49
C ALA A 18 -10.63 -15.38 10.62
N LEU A 19 -9.93 -16.25 9.88
CA LEU A 19 -10.57 -17.26 9.04
C LEU A 19 -11.27 -18.35 9.88
N VAL A 20 -10.64 -18.80 10.98
CA VAL A 20 -11.27 -19.73 11.94
C VAL A 20 -12.50 -19.10 12.58
N ALA A 21 -12.41 -17.84 13.02
CA ALA A 21 -13.54 -17.12 13.61
C ALA A 21 -14.70 -16.98 12.62
N ALA A 22 -14.42 -16.68 11.35
CA ALA A 22 -15.43 -16.58 10.30
C ALA A 22 -16.17 -17.91 10.04
N LEU A 23 -15.52 -19.07 10.23
CA LEU A 23 -16.12 -20.40 10.03
C LEU A 23 -16.89 -20.90 11.26
N VAL A 24 -16.44 -20.54 12.47
CA VAL A 24 -16.99 -21.09 13.73
C VAL A 24 -18.11 -20.22 14.31
N LEU A 25 -18.12 -18.91 14.05
CA LEU A 25 -19.07 -17.97 14.65
C LEU A 25 -20.26 -17.70 13.70
N PRO A 26 -21.48 -18.23 13.99
CA PRO A 26 -22.61 -18.22 13.07
C PRO A 26 -23.18 -16.82 12.76
N SER A 27 -22.85 -15.81 13.57
CA SER A 27 -23.32 -14.43 13.44
C SER A 27 -22.27 -13.43 12.91
N ILE A 28 -21.02 -13.85 12.71
CA ILE A 28 -19.91 -13.00 12.23
C ILE A 28 -19.58 -13.29 10.74
N GLY A 29 -20.15 -14.35 10.17
CA GLY A 29 -19.67 -14.96 8.92
C GLY A 29 -20.57 -14.83 7.68
N ARG A 30 -21.57 -13.95 7.62
CA ARG A 30 -22.24 -13.71 6.32
C ARG A 30 -21.37 -12.82 5.46
N PHE A 31 -20.53 -13.45 4.65
CA PHE A 31 -19.68 -12.79 3.68
C PHE A 31 -20.52 -11.87 2.80
N ASN A 32 -20.36 -10.56 3.01
CA ASN A 32 -21.15 -9.52 2.38
C ASN A 32 -20.35 -8.93 1.22
N ILE A 33 -20.61 -9.41 0.01
CA ILE A 33 -19.90 -9.01 -1.21
C ILE A 33 -19.95 -7.48 -1.43
N PRO A 34 -21.11 -6.80 -1.27
CA PRO A 34 -21.15 -5.33 -1.29
C PRO A 34 -20.19 -4.66 -0.31
N GLU A 35 -20.15 -5.11 0.93
CA GLU A 35 -19.28 -4.53 1.97
C GLU A 35 -17.80 -4.73 1.64
N LEU A 36 -17.41 -5.94 1.20
CA LEU A 36 -16.06 -6.21 0.72
C LEU A 36 -15.68 -5.29 -0.46
N THR A 37 -16.61 -5.08 -1.38
CA THR A 37 -16.41 -4.24 -2.55
C THR A 37 -16.17 -2.79 -2.16
N VAL A 38 -16.94 -2.26 -1.20
CA VAL A 38 -16.75 -0.91 -0.65
C VAL A 38 -15.38 -0.78 -0.01
N TRP A 39 -14.97 -1.73 0.84
CA TRP A 39 -13.67 -1.68 1.49
C TRP A 39 -12.50 -1.75 0.50
N LEU A 40 -12.56 -2.65 -0.48
CA LEU A 40 -11.55 -2.73 -1.54
C LEU A 40 -11.52 -1.43 -2.36
N HIS A 41 -12.68 -0.88 -2.72
CA HIS A 41 -12.77 0.39 -3.45
C HIS A 41 -12.16 1.55 -2.65
N VAL A 42 -12.47 1.66 -1.36
CA VAL A 42 -11.94 2.73 -0.49
C VAL A 42 -10.41 2.62 -0.37
N ILE A 43 -9.87 1.43 -0.11
CA ILE A 43 -8.42 1.24 0.03
C ILE A 43 -7.70 1.52 -1.29
N SER A 44 -8.21 1.01 -2.41
CA SER A 44 -7.64 1.27 -3.74
C SER A 44 -7.75 2.75 -4.09
N GLY A 45 -8.90 3.38 -3.84
CA GLY A 45 -9.13 4.79 -4.08
C GLY A 45 -8.16 5.69 -3.31
N ILE A 46 -7.96 5.44 -2.01
CA ILE A 46 -6.98 6.15 -1.19
C ILE A 46 -5.57 5.97 -1.75
N THR A 47 -5.21 4.74 -2.12
CA THR A 47 -3.87 4.42 -2.65
C THR A 47 -3.62 5.14 -3.97
N TRP A 48 -4.52 5.02 -4.94
CA TRP A 48 -4.36 5.58 -6.28
C TRP A 48 -4.44 7.10 -6.30
N VAL A 49 -5.40 7.70 -5.59
CA VAL A 49 -5.51 9.16 -5.50
C VAL A 49 -4.29 9.73 -4.75
N GLY A 50 -3.84 9.07 -3.69
CA GLY A 50 -2.62 9.45 -2.97
C GLY A 50 -1.38 9.41 -3.87
N LEU A 51 -1.20 8.34 -4.64
CA LEU A 51 -0.10 8.22 -5.61
C LEU A 51 -0.20 9.23 -6.74
N LEU A 52 -1.40 9.52 -7.24
CA LEU A 52 -1.62 10.55 -8.24
C LEU A 52 -1.16 11.91 -7.72
N TYR A 53 -1.52 12.28 -6.49
CA TYR A 53 -1.08 13.53 -5.88
C TYR A 53 0.43 13.54 -5.63
N TYR A 54 1.00 12.43 -5.19
CA TYR A 54 2.45 12.30 -5.06
C TYR A 54 3.17 12.55 -6.41
N PHE A 55 2.73 11.92 -7.49
CA PHE A 55 3.36 12.09 -8.80
C PHE A 55 3.24 13.54 -9.29
N ASN A 56 2.04 14.13 -9.21
CA ASN A 56 1.76 15.43 -9.81
C ASN A 56 2.31 16.60 -9.00
N PHE A 57 2.17 16.56 -7.67
CA PHE A 57 2.50 17.72 -6.82
C PHE A 57 3.86 17.60 -6.14
N VAL A 58 4.43 16.39 -6.04
CA VAL A 58 5.71 16.18 -5.34
C VAL A 58 6.79 15.71 -6.31
N GLN A 59 6.59 14.57 -6.99
CA GLN A 59 7.65 13.94 -7.78
C GLN A 59 8.04 14.77 -9.00
N VAL A 60 7.08 15.20 -9.82
CA VAL A 60 7.36 15.94 -11.06
C VAL A 60 8.05 17.28 -10.78
N PRO A 61 7.57 18.14 -9.85
CA PRO A 61 8.28 19.37 -9.49
C PRO A 61 9.69 19.12 -8.94
N ALA A 62 9.84 18.16 -8.02
CA ALA A 62 11.14 17.83 -7.42
C ALA A 62 12.15 17.30 -8.45
N MET A 63 11.69 16.54 -9.45
CA MET A 63 12.55 16.12 -10.56
C MET A 63 12.98 17.30 -11.43
N GLY A 64 12.12 18.30 -11.62
CA GLY A 64 12.45 19.55 -12.31
C GLY A 64 13.51 20.36 -11.57
N GLU A 65 13.36 20.53 -10.26
CA GLU A 65 14.36 21.19 -9.41
C GLU A 65 15.70 20.43 -9.43
N ALA A 66 15.67 19.11 -9.30
CA ALA A 66 16.87 18.28 -9.34
C ALA A 66 17.58 18.27 -10.70
N LEU A 67 16.87 18.55 -11.80
CA LEU A 67 17.47 18.71 -13.13
C LEU A 67 18.18 20.06 -13.29
N ALA A 68 17.72 21.09 -12.57
CA ALA A 68 18.32 22.43 -12.60
C ALA A 68 19.52 22.59 -11.67
N ASP A 69 19.71 21.66 -10.72
CA ASP A 69 20.82 21.65 -9.78
C ASP A 69 22.03 20.87 -10.35
N GLU A 70 22.95 21.58 -11.00
CA GLU A 70 24.15 20.99 -11.65
C GLU A 70 25.12 20.31 -10.67
N GLY A 71 25.06 20.63 -9.36
CA GLY A 71 25.88 20.01 -8.32
C GLY A 71 25.14 18.97 -7.47
N GLY A 72 23.84 18.81 -7.71
CA GLY A 72 22.95 17.98 -6.92
C GLY A 72 22.98 16.49 -7.28
N PRO A 73 22.24 15.66 -6.53
CA PRO A 73 22.13 14.22 -6.80
C PRO A 73 21.38 13.88 -8.10
N GLY A 74 20.76 14.87 -8.76
CA GLY A 74 19.95 14.71 -9.96
C GLY A 74 18.66 13.91 -9.73
N PRO A 75 17.77 13.83 -10.75
CA PRO A 75 16.50 13.10 -10.63
C PRO A 75 16.67 11.55 -10.68
N ALA A 76 17.89 11.06 -10.92
CA ALA A 76 18.16 9.65 -11.20
C ALA A 76 17.80 8.72 -10.03
N ALA A 77 18.00 9.16 -8.78
CA ALA A 77 17.64 8.37 -7.61
C ALA A 77 16.12 8.15 -7.51
N ILE A 78 15.33 9.20 -7.78
CA ILE A 78 13.86 9.15 -7.78
C ILE A 78 13.39 8.21 -8.90
N GLY A 79 13.89 8.40 -10.12
CA GLY A 79 13.52 7.58 -11.28
C GLY A 79 13.93 6.11 -11.17
N LYS A 80 15.06 5.80 -10.51
CA LYS A 80 15.56 4.43 -10.39
C LYS A 80 14.93 3.65 -9.23
N TYR A 81 14.73 4.30 -8.08
CA TYR A 81 14.32 3.60 -6.85
C TYR A 81 12.88 3.87 -6.46
N ILE A 82 12.34 5.06 -6.70
CA ILE A 82 11.04 5.45 -6.14
C ILE A 82 9.93 5.27 -7.18
N ALA A 83 10.09 5.86 -8.37
CA ALA A 83 9.07 5.85 -9.40
C ALA A 83 8.59 4.43 -9.80
N PRO A 84 9.46 3.42 -10.02
CA PRO A 84 9.00 2.08 -10.40
C PRO A 84 8.18 1.42 -9.30
N ARG A 85 8.53 1.65 -8.02
CA ARG A 85 7.78 1.09 -6.89
C ARG A 85 6.43 1.76 -6.75
N ALA A 86 6.37 3.08 -6.83
CA ALA A 86 5.13 3.83 -6.79
C ALA A 86 4.19 3.42 -7.94
N LEU A 87 4.74 3.21 -9.15
CA LEU A 87 3.98 2.76 -10.32
C LEU A 87 3.47 1.31 -10.21
N LEU A 88 4.13 0.43 -9.47
CA LEU A 88 3.60 -0.92 -9.21
C LEU A 88 2.33 -0.91 -8.35
N TRP A 89 2.15 0.14 -7.54
CA TRP A 89 0.96 0.35 -6.70
C TRP A 89 -0.09 1.24 -7.36
N PHE A 90 0.22 1.85 -8.50
CA PHE A 90 -0.69 2.69 -9.28
C PHE A 90 -1.43 1.83 -10.29
#